data_AF-A0A6S6U7Z0-F1
#
_entry.id   AF-A0A6S6U7Z0-F1
#
_cell.length_a   1.000
_cell.length_b   1.000
_cell.length_c   1.000
_cell.angle_alpha   90.00
_cell.angle_beta   90.00
_cell.angle_gamma   90.00
#
_symmetry.space_group_name_H-M   'P 1'
#
loop_
_entity.id
_entity.type
_entity.pdbx_description
1 polymer ?
#
loop_
_entity_poly.entity_id
_entity_poly.type
_entity_poly.pdbx_seq_one_letter_code
_entity_poly.pdbx_strand_id
1 'polypeptide(L)'
;MTVLSYPLVFKAPLIGEFYYDLKSRQGTLNSTLNKAQLLENQLTQLVKQIRGIDLTKERYNETHFNAILNKNLIDIDFQAKSKRALFAIPSGQINKLNNTINASYEIDIDNKDIGGKIQGNISKPNVTVDSSNYLEEKVADVIKENISEETLKDLGLDKIKPETIKNLLGDLFK
;
A
#
# COMPACT_ATOMS: atom_id res chain seq x y z
N MET A 1 -7.36 0.14 29.95
CA MET A 1 -6.63 0.94 28.96
C MET A 1 -6.68 0.18 27.65
N THR A 2 -7.31 0.72 26.62
CA THR A 2 -7.32 0.08 25.29
C THR A 2 -5.99 0.39 24.63
N VAL A 3 -5.11 -0.61 24.53
CA VAL A 3 -3.89 -0.50 23.73
C VAL A 3 -4.35 -0.34 22.28
N LEU A 4 -3.82 0.65 21.57
CA LEU A 4 -4.09 0.85 20.14
C LEU A 4 -3.58 -0.39 19.38
N SER A 5 -4.47 -1.34 19.10
CA SER A 5 -4.15 -2.60 18.43
C SER A 5 -4.23 -2.41 16.91
N TYR A 6 -3.22 -1.75 16.35
CA TYR A 6 -3.05 -1.63 14.90
C TYR A 6 -2.12 -2.73 14.37
N PRO A 7 -2.36 -3.23 13.15
CA PRO A 7 -1.48 -4.21 12.53
C PRO A 7 -0.08 -3.60 12.36
N LEU A 8 0.94 -4.38 12.70
CA LEU A 8 2.33 -3.98 12.49
C LEU A 8 2.67 -4.20 11.01
N VAL A 9 2.76 -3.12 10.24
CA VAL A 9 3.02 -3.18 8.79
C VAL A 9 4.44 -2.74 8.42
N PHE A 10 5.18 -2.18 9.36
CA PHE A 10 6.49 -1.58 9.12
C PHE A 10 7.39 -1.71 10.35
N LYS A 11 8.70 -1.89 10.12
CA LYS A 11 9.71 -1.93 11.18
C LYS A 11 10.92 -1.09 10.78
N ALA A 12 11.27 -0.09 11.60
CA ALA A 12 12.50 0.68 11.46
C ALA A 12 12.85 1.43 12.75
N PRO A 13 14.14 1.73 12.99
CA PRO A 13 14.56 2.85 13.81
C PRO A 13 13.95 4.17 13.30
N LEU A 14 13.25 4.89 14.18
CA LEU A 14 12.65 6.20 13.90
C LEU A 14 13.50 7.30 14.54
N ILE A 15 13.80 8.35 13.78
CA ILE A 15 14.41 9.60 14.27
C ILE A 15 13.53 10.75 13.78
N GLY A 16 13.04 11.58 14.70
CA GLY A 16 12.15 12.67 14.34
C GLY A 16 11.76 13.55 15.52
N GLU A 17 10.96 14.56 15.20
CA GLU A 17 10.40 15.52 16.15
C GLU A 17 8.88 15.34 16.22
N PHE A 18 8.36 15.32 17.44
CA PHE A 18 6.94 15.21 17.72
C PHE A 18 6.48 16.37 18.59
N TYR A 19 5.58 17.19 18.05
CA TYR A 19 4.94 18.29 18.77
C TYR A 19 3.48 17.95 19.03
N TYR A 20 3.01 18.16 20.25
CA TYR A 20 1.62 17.91 20.61
C TYR A 20 1.09 18.94 21.61
N ASP A 21 -0.04 19.55 21.28
CA ASP A 21 -0.80 20.44 22.15
C ASP A 21 -1.95 19.66 22.80
N LEU A 22 -1.87 19.50 24.12
CA LEU A 22 -2.87 18.77 24.92
C LEU A 22 -4.24 19.46 24.96
N LYS A 23 -4.27 20.80 24.90
CA LYS A 23 -5.50 21.60 24.99
C LYS A 23 -6.27 21.54 23.68
N SER A 24 -5.60 21.76 22.55
CA SER A 24 -6.21 21.71 21.21
C SER A 24 -6.34 20.28 20.68
N ARG A 25 -5.59 19.32 21.26
CA ARG A 25 -5.46 17.92 20.82
C ARG A 25 -4.94 17.83 19.39
N GLN A 26 -4.01 18.70 19.04
CA GLN A 26 -3.37 18.76 17.74
C GLN A 26 -1.88 18.46 17.87
N GLY A 27 -1.26 17.98 16.80
CA GLY A 27 0.16 17.73 16.80
C GLY A 27 0.72 17.45 15.42
N THR A 28 2.04 17.44 15.34
CA THR A 28 2.79 17.14 14.13
C THR A 28 3.92 16.17 14.46
N LEU A 29 4.12 15.20 13.58
CA LEU A 29 5.26 14.31 13.59
C LEU A 29 6.01 14.55 12.27
N ASN A 30 7.29 14.88 12.36
CA ASN A 30 8.19 14.86 11.21
C ASN A 30 9.29 13.88 11.52
N SER A 31 9.42 12.83 10.71
CA SER A 31 10.36 11.76 11.03
C SER A 31 10.98 11.11 9.81
N THR A 32 12.14 10.51 10.06
CA THR A 32 12.87 9.65 9.15
C THR A 32 12.98 8.26 9.75
N LEU A 33 12.94 7.25 8.89
CA LEU A 33 13.01 5.85 9.26
C LEU A 33 14.24 5.24 8.57
N ASN A 34 15.25 4.84 9.34
CA ASN A 34 16.49 4.31 8.76
C ASN A 34 16.41 2.79 8.58
N LYS A 35 16.88 2.27 7.43
CA LYS A 35 16.91 0.82 7.14
C LYS A 35 15.56 0.14 7.34
N ALA A 36 14.52 0.81 6.88
CA ALA A 36 13.17 0.39 7.12
C ALA A 36 12.81 -0.88 6.34
N GLN A 37 11.91 -1.68 6.91
CA GLN A 37 11.45 -2.94 6.36
C GLN A 37 9.92 -3.02 6.41
N LEU A 38 9.31 -3.30 5.26
CA LEU A 38 7.91 -3.70 5.18
C LEU A 38 7.73 -5.07 5.83
N LEU A 39 6.70 -5.21 6.65
CA LEU A 39 6.31 -6.50 7.21
C LEU A 39 5.24 -7.15 6.36
N GLU A 40 5.11 -8.46 6.49
CA GLU A 40 4.11 -9.21 5.73
C GLU A 40 2.69 -8.73 6.06
N ASN A 41 1.96 -8.40 4.99
CA ASN A 41 0.59 -7.92 4.98
C ASN A 41 -0.03 -8.12 3.59
N GLN A 42 -1.33 -7.84 3.45
CA GLN A 42 -2.06 -8.00 2.19
C GLN A 42 -1.39 -7.31 0.99
N LEU A 43 -0.88 -6.09 1.15
CA LEU A 43 -0.18 -5.36 0.08
C LEU A 43 1.12 -6.06 -0.34
N THR A 44 1.94 -6.49 0.62
CA THR A 44 3.20 -7.19 0.29
C THR A 44 2.96 -8.55 -0.38
N GLN A 45 1.89 -9.27 0.01
CA GLN A 45 1.50 -10.53 -0.60
C GLN A 45 0.99 -10.34 -2.03
N LEU A 46 0.11 -9.34 -2.23
CA LEU A 46 -0.38 -8.92 -3.54
C LEU A 46 0.77 -8.62 -4.50
N VAL A 47 1.73 -7.77 -4.08
CA VAL A 47 2.88 -7.42 -4.92
C VAL A 47 3.73 -8.65 -5.23
N LYS A 48 3.93 -9.54 -4.25
CA LYS A 48 4.64 -10.80 -4.45
C LYS A 48 3.94 -11.72 -5.46
N GLN A 49 2.62 -11.81 -5.43
CA GLN A 49 1.85 -12.64 -6.36
C GLN A 49 1.88 -12.07 -7.79
N ILE A 50 1.69 -10.76 -7.94
CA ILE A 50 1.60 -10.13 -9.27
C ILE A 50 2.98 -9.93 -9.92
N ARG A 51 4.01 -9.66 -9.11
CA ARG A 51 5.35 -9.30 -9.58
C ARG A 51 6.41 -10.37 -9.36
N GLY A 52 6.15 -11.35 -8.50
CA GLY A 52 7.19 -12.27 -8.01
C GLY A 52 8.20 -11.59 -7.07
N ILE A 53 7.94 -10.34 -6.67
CA ILE A 53 8.87 -9.52 -5.88
C ILE A 53 8.41 -9.49 -4.43
N ASP A 54 9.29 -9.94 -3.54
CA ASP A 54 9.03 -9.94 -2.11
C ASP A 54 9.48 -8.63 -1.47
N LEU A 55 8.55 -7.68 -1.32
CA LEU A 55 8.80 -6.37 -0.71
C LEU A 55 9.33 -6.46 0.73
N THR A 56 9.07 -7.56 1.44
CA THR A 56 9.55 -7.73 2.82
C THR A 56 11.06 -7.94 2.91
N LYS A 57 11.70 -8.30 1.78
CA LYS A 57 13.15 -8.49 1.67
C LYS A 57 13.91 -7.21 1.36
N GLU A 58 13.20 -6.16 0.94
CA GLU A 58 13.80 -4.85 0.66
C GLU A 58 14.25 -4.16 1.96
N ARG A 59 15.24 -3.28 1.81
CA ARG A 59 15.69 -2.36 2.87
C ARG A 59 15.62 -0.95 2.34
N TYR A 60 14.72 -0.17 2.90
CA TYR A 60 14.48 1.20 2.50
C TYR A 60 15.40 2.10 3.33
N ASN A 61 16.34 2.78 2.65
CA ASN A 61 17.37 3.58 3.32
C ASN A 61 17.02 5.07 3.34
N GLU A 62 16.16 5.51 2.42
CA GLU A 62 15.59 6.84 2.37
C GLU A 62 14.12 6.68 2.74
N THR A 63 13.71 7.02 3.96
CA THR A 63 12.30 6.90 4.35
C THR A 63 11.88 8.07 5.22
N HIS A 64 10.73 8.65 4.88
CA HIS A 64 10.08 9.73 5.60
C HIS A 64 8.70 9.29 6.06
N PHE A 65 8.33 9.70 7.27
CA PHE A 65 7.00 9.53 7.80
C PHE A 65 6.59 10.81 8.51
N ASN A 66 5.62 11.49 7.93
CA ASN A 66 5.07 12.72 8.47
C ASN A 66 3.60 12.49 8.81
N ALA A 67 3.16 13.07 9.92
CA ALA A 67 1.77 13.00 10.34
C ALA A 67 1.29 14.31 10.93
N ILE A 68 0.07 14.70 10.58
CA ILE A 68 -0.64 15.83 11.18
C ILE A 68 -1.82 15.26 11.96
N LEU A 69 -1.79 15.44 13.28
CA LEU A 69 -2.84 15.01 14.18
C LEU A 69 -3.80 16.17 14.41
N ASN A 70 -5.07 15.98 14.09
CA ASN A 70 -6.13 16.93 14.37
C ASN A 70 -7.31 16.22 15.04
N LYS A 71 -7.29 16.19 16.38
CA LYS A 71 -8.29 15.52 17.23
C LYS A 71 -8.43 14.03 16.90
N ASN A 72 -9.42 13.69 16.07
CA ASN A 72 -9.77 12.33 15.66
C ASN A 72 -9.25 11.98 14.27
N LEU A 73 -8.72 12.94 13.52
CA LEU A 73 -8.13 12.73 12.20
C LEU A 73 -6.61 12.75 12.31
N ILE A 74 -5.97 11.86 11.57
CA ILE A 74 -4.52 11.86 11.37
C ILE A 74 -4.29 11.82 9.86
N ASP A 75 -3.76 12.90 9.32
CA ASP A 75 -3.28 12.92 7.94
C ASP A 75 -1.84 12.39 7.93
N ILE A 76 -1.54 11.47 7.03
CA ILE A 76 -0.25 10.80 6.90
C ILE A 76 0.33 11.02 5.51
N ASP A 77 1.64 11.25 5.48
CA ASP A 77 2.48 11.24 4.30
C ASP A 77 3.65 10.30 4.59
N PHE A 78 3.84 9.32 3.72
CA PHE A 78 4.86 8.31 3.89
C PHE A 78 5.57 8.04 2.56
N GLN A 79 6.88 7.95 2.59
CA GLN A 79 7.67 7.53 1.44
C GLN A 79 8.84 6.69 1.92
N ALA A 80 9.06 5.55 1.27
CA ALA A 80 10.16 4.63 1.52
C ALA A 80 10.83 4.24 0.21
N LYS A 81 12.14 4.49 0.10
CA LYS A 81 12.93 4.23 -1.10
C LYS A 81 14.14 3.34 -0.79
N SER A 82 14.27 2.28 -1.59
CA SER A 82 15.41 1.36 -1.65
C SER A 82 16.20 1.61 -2.94
N LYS A 83 17.21 0.77 -3.20
CA LYS A 83 17.96 0.83 -4.47
C LYS A 83 17.08 0.50 -5.69
N ARG A 84 16.05 -0.32 -5.52
CA ARG A 84 15.24 -0.86 -6.64
C ARG A 84 13.74 -0.57 -6.53
N ALA A 85 13.29 -0.11 -5.35
CA ALA A 85 11.87 0.06 -5.08
C ALA A 85 11.59 1.40 -4.41
N LEU A 86 10.49 2.04 -4.81
CA LEU A 86 9.85 3.14 -4.12
C LEU A 86 8.48 2.66 -3.66
N PHE A 87 8.13 2.94 -2.41
CA PHE A 87 6.79 2.79 -1.88
C PHE A 87 6.37 4.11 -1.26
N ALA A 88 5.23 4.64 -1.67
CA ALA A 88 4.72 5.93 -1.20
C ALA A 88 3.23 5.84 -0.84
N ILE A 89 2.85 6.62 0.17
CA ILE A 89 1.48 6.99 0.52
C ILE A 89 1.51 8.53 0.53
N PRO A 90 1.30 9.19 -0.63
CA PRO A 90 1.40 10.65 -0.72
C PRO A 90 0.27 11.36 0.04
N SER A 91 -0.85 10.66 0.26
CA SER A 91 -1.95 11.15 1.07
C SER A 91 -2.70 9.98 1.67
N GLY A 92 -2.69 9.91 3.00
CA GLY A 92 -3.55 9.01 3.76
C GLY A 92 -4.23 9.74 4.90
N GLN A 93 -5.40 9.25 5.29
CA GLN A 93 -6.14 9.75 6.44
C GLN A 93 -6.61 8.59 7.30
N ILE A 94 -6.34 8.69 8.59
CA ILE A 94 -6.87 7.80 9.62
C ILE A 94 -7.92 8.56 10.42
N ASN A 95 -9.10 7.97 10.55
CA ASN A 95 -10.16 8.47 11.41
C ASN A 95 -10.26 7.58 12.65
N LYS A 96 -9.78 8.09 13.79
CA LYS A 96 -9.78 7.43 15.10
C LYS A 96 -11.17 7.22 15.68
N LEU A 97 -12.15 8.06 15.32
CA LEU A 97 -13.52 7.92 15.81
C LEU A 97 -14.20 6.71 15.18
N ASN A 98 -14.01 6.53 13.87
CA ASN A 98 -14.63 5.45 13.11
C ASN A 98 -13.72 4.22 12.98
N ASN A 99 -12.48 4.31 13.46
CA ASN A 99 -11.44 3.29 13.31
C ASN A 99 -11.19 2.91 11.84
N THR A 100 -11.14 3.90 10.96
CA THR A 100 -10.99 3.71 9.51
C THR A 100 -9.72 4.35 8.96
N ILE A 101 -9.23 3.81 7.85
CA ILE A 101 -8.17 4.38 7.02
C ILE A 101 -8.72 4.62 5.60
N ASN A 102 -8.23 5.68 4.96
CA ASN A 102 -8.41 5.94 3.54
C ASN A 102 -7.09 6.53 3.01
N ALA A 103 -6.41 5.79 2.14
CA ALA A 103 -5.11 6.21 1.60
C ALA A 103 -4.96 5.74 0.16
N SER A 104 -4.27 6.52 -0.67
CA SER A 104 -3.73 6.05 -1.94
C SER A 104 -2.28 5.60 -1.74
N TYR A 105 -1.86 4.56 -2.44
CA TYR A 105 -0.48 4.11 -2.43
C TYR A 105 0.07 3.97 -3.84
N GLU A 106 1.38 4.11 -3.93
CA GLU A 106 2.17 3.97 -5.16
C GLU A 106 3.40 3.11 -4.86
N ILE A 107 3.68 2.18 -5.76
CA ILE A 107 4.84 1.30 -5.71
C ILE A 107 5.49 1.32 -7.08
N ASP A 108 6.71 1.80 -7.16
CA ASP A 108 7.57 1.63 -8.34
C ASP A 108 8.64 0.59 -8.00
N ILE A 109 8.77 -0.43 -8.85
CA ILE A 109 9.85 -1.40 -8.78
C ILE A 109 10.37 -1.64 -10.18
N ASP A 110 11.64 -1.27 -10.42
CA ASP A 110 12.31 -1.40 -11.71
C ASP A 110 11.52 -0.74 -12.87
N ASN A 111 11.02 0.50 -12.67
CA ASN A 111 10.25 1.32 -13.63
C ASN A 111 8.89 0.72 -14.00
N LYS A 112 8.20 0.13 -13.04
CA LYS A 112 6.93 -0.56 -13.28
C LYS A 112 6.00 -0.32 -12.11
N ASP A 113 5.02 0.54 -12.35
CA ASP A 113 4.19 1.11 -11.31
C ASP A 113 2.97 0.24 -10.96
N ILE A 114 2.69 0.18 -9.66
CA ILE A 114 1.49 -0.38 -9.08
C ILE A 114 0.91 0.71 -8.16
N GLY A 115 -0.32 1.12 -8.44
CA GLY A 115 -1.05 2.06 -7.61
C GLY A 115 -2.33 1.43 -7.08
N GLY A 116 -2.89 2.02 -6.03
CA GLY A 116 -4.18 1.59 -5.53
C GLY A 116 -4.60 2.31 -4.26
N LYS A 117 -5.56 1.70 -3.55
CA LYS A 117 -6.15 2.30 -2.35
C LYS A 117 -6.14 1.34 -1.16
N ILE A 118 -6.00 1.90 0.03
CA ILE A 118 -6.12 1.22 1.32
C ILE A 118 -7.31 1.86 2.04
N GLN A 119 -8.40 1.11 2.21
CA GLN A 119 -9.66 1.66 2.71
C GLN A 119 -10.35 0.75 3.73
N GLY A 120 -11.17 1.33 4.60
CA GLY A 120 -12.01 0.58 5.54
C GLY A 120 -11.42 0.52 6.94
N ASN A 121 -11.70 -0.55 7.69
CA ASN A 121 -11.30 -0.67 9.09
C ASN A 121 -9.77 -0.77 9.20
N ILE A 122 -9.14 0.10 9.99
CA ILE A 122 -7.67 0.15 10.11
C ILE A 122 -7.04 -1.13 10.68
N SER A 123 -7.80 -1.96 11.41
CA SER A 123 -7.31 -3.26 11.91
C SER A 123 -7.26 -4.33 10.82
N LYS A 124 -8.09 -4.21 9.78
CA LYS A 124 -8.11 -5.09 8.60
C LYS A 124 -8.62 -4.30 7.40
N PRO A 125 -7.77 -3.42 6.82
CA PRO A 125 -8.20 -2.60 5.70
C PRO A 125 -8.36 -3.48 4.45
N ASN A 126 -9.17 -3.01 3.50
CA ASN A 126 -9.21 -3.54 2.16
C ASN A 126 -8.14 -2.85 1.32
N VAL A 127 -7.33 -3.63 0.59
CA VAL A 127 -6.30 -3.12 -0.32
C VAL A 127 -6.73 -3.42 -1.74
N THR A 128 -6.94 -2.38 -2.54
CA THR A 128 -7.27 -2.50 -3.96
C THR A 128 -6.09 -2.13 -4.81
N VAL A 129 -6.07 -2.61 -6.04
CA VAL A 129 -5.13 -2.16 -7.07
C VAL A 129 -5.91 -1.41 -8.12
N ASP A 130 -5.49 -0.17 -8.40
CA ASP A 130 -6.02 0.56 -9.53
C ASP A 130 -5.37 -0.02 -10.79
N SER A 131 -6.20 -0.42 -11.76
CA SER A 131 -5.75 -1.07 -13.00
C SER A 131 -4.62 -0.26 -13.67
N SER A 132 -3.40 -0.78 -13.61
CA SER A 132 -2.30 -0.31 -14.44
C SER A 132 -2.21 -1.18 -15.70
N ASN A 133 -1.74 -0.62 -16.82
CA ASN A 133 -1.55 -1.37 -18.08
C ASN A 133 -0.75 -2.67 -17.87
N TYR A 134 0.15 -2.70 -16.87
CA TYR A 134 0.92 -3.87 -16.48
C TYR A 134 0.07 -4.98 -15.82
N LEU A 135 -0.95 -4.62 -15.03
CA LEU A 135 -1.88 -5.60 -14.46
C LEU A 135 -2.71 -6.25 -15.55
N GLU A 136 -3.11 -5.50 -16.58
CA GLU A 136 -3.88 -6.05 -17.69
C GLU A 136 -3.09 -7.12 -18.45
N GLU A 137 -1.79 -6.88 -18.67
CA GLU A 137 -0.86 -7.83 -19.30
C GLU A 137 -0.62 -9.08 -18.43
N LYS A 138 -0.32 -8.90 -17.14
CA LYS A 138 -0.06 -10.02 -16.22
C LYS A 138 -1.31 -10.81 -15.83
N VAL A 139 -2.47 -10.18 -15.66
CA VAL A 139 -3.73 -10.88 -15.36
C VAL A 139 -4.12 -11.79 -16.52
N ALA A 140 -3.86 -11.38 -17.78
CA ALA A 140 -4.08 -12.24 -18.93
C ALA A 140 -3.17 -13.49 -18.95
N ASP A 141 -1.93 -13.37 -18.46
CA ASP A 141 -0.99 -14.50 -18.35
C ASP A 141 -1.22 -15.36 -17.11
N VAL A 142 -1.65 -14.75 -16.00
CA VAL A 142 -1.85 -15.41 -14.71
C VAL A 142 -3.21 -16.13 -14.63
N ILE A 143 -4.24 -15.65 -15.36
CA ILE A 143 -5.48 -16.41 -15.57
C ILE A 143 -5.22 -17.70 -16.36
N LYS A 144 -4.14 -17.78 -17.16
CA LYS A 144 -3.73 -19.04 -17.80
C LYS A 144 -3.06 -20.02 -16.82
N GLU A 145 -2.50 -19.53 -15.71
CA GLU A 145 -1.80 -20.34 -14.70
C GLU A 145 -2.49 -20.28 -13.33
N ASN A 146 -3.53 -21.11 -13.13
CA ASN A 146 -3.98 -21.67 -11.84
C ASN A 146 -4.08 -20.72 -10.61
N ILE A 147 -4.41 -19.44 -10.75
CA ILE A 147 -4.81 -18.63 -9.59
C ILE A 147 -6.28 -18.87 -9.27
N SER A 148 -6.60 -19.12 -7.99
CA SER A 148 -7.97 -19.35 -7.55
C SER A 148 -8.84 -18.10 -7.70
N GLU A 149 -10.10 -18.27 -8.07
CA GLU A 149 -11.09 -17.18 -8.16
C GLU A 149 -11.22 -16.38 -6.84
N GLU A 150 -10.97 -17.04 -5.71
CA GLU A 150 -10.95 -16.44 -4.38
C GLU A 150 -9.84 -15.39 -4.26
N THR A 151 -8.66 -15.67 -4.83
CA THR A 151 -7.56 -14.71 -4.90
C THR A 151 -7.93 -13.53 -5.80
N LEU A 152 -8.60 -13.74 -6.94
CA LEU A 152 -9.01 -12.63 -7.82
C LEU A 152 -10.00 -11.65 -7.14
N LYS A 153 -10.93 -12.18 -6.34
CA LYS A 153 -11.90 -11.37 -5.57
C LYS A 153 -11.23 -10.61 -4.44
N ASP A 154 -10.33 -11.24 -3.69
CA ASP A 154 -9.62 -10.61 -2.57
C ASP A 154 -8.72 -9.45 -3.04
N LEU A 155 -8.24 -9.49 -4.29
CA LEU A 155 -7.43 -8.44 -4.88
C LEU A 155 -8.25 -7.34 -5.60
N GLY A 156 -9.59 -7.46 -5.63
CA GLY A 156 -10.48 -6.53 -6.32
C GLY A 156 -10.31 -6.50 -7.85
N LEU A 157 -9.74 -7.56 -8.42
CA LEU A 157 -9.45 -7.71 -9.85
C LEU A 157 -10.61 -8.39 -10.61
N ASP A 158 -11.65 -8.82 -9.90
CA ASP A 158 -12.90 -9.37 -10.42
C ASP A 158 -13.66 -8.39 -11.35
N LYS A 159 -13.34 -7.10 -11.27
CA LYS A 159 -13.90 -6.03 -12.11
C LYS A 159 -13.18 -5.84 -13.45
N ILE A 160 -12.06 -6.53 -13.69
CA ILE A 160 -11.39 -6.52 -14.99
C ILE A 160 -12.28 -7.31 -15.96
N LYS A 161 -12.94 -6.61 -16.88
CA LYS A 161 -13.90 -7.22 -17.80
C LYS A 161 -13.20 -8.28 -18.67
N PRO A 162 -13.78 -9.48 -18.84
CA PRO A 162 -13.26 -10.50 -19.75
C PRO A 162 -13.05 -10.02 -21.20
N GLU A 163 -13.79 -8.98 -21.60
CA GLU A 163 -13.67 -8.35 -22.92
C GLU A 163 -12.36 -7.58 -23.10
N THR A 164 -11.84 -6.95 -22.04
CA THR A 164 -10.53 -6.28 -22.06
C THR A 164 -9.40 -7.30 -22.27
N ILE A 165 -9.49 -8.46 -21.60
CA ILE A 165 -8.54 -9.57 -21.74
C ILE A 165 -8.57 -10.16 -23.16
N LYS A 166 -9.76 -10.31 -23.77
CA LYS A 166 -9.90 -10.80 -25.15
C LYS A 166 -9.29 -9.86 -26.19
N ASN A 167 -9.45 -8.55 -26.02
CA ASN A 167 -8.90 -7.58 -26.97
C ASN A 167 -7.37 -7.50 -26.89
N LEU A 168 -6.79 -7.55 -25.68
CA LEU A 168 -5.33 -7.64 -25.50
C LEU A 168 -4.72 -8.91 -26.13
N LEU A 169 -5.38 -10.07 -25.96
CA LEU A 169 -4.91 -11.32 -26.58
C LEU A 169 -5.08 -11.30 -28.11
N GLY A 170 -6.13 -10.67 -28.63
CA GLY A 170 -6.36 -10.54 -30.07
C GLY A 170 -5.30 -9.70 -30.80
N ASP A 171 -4.73 -8.70 -30.12
CA ASP A 171 -3.68 -7.85 -30.68
C ASP A 171 -2.26 -8.45 -30.56
N LEU A 172 -2.04 -9.44 -29.69
CA LEU A 172 -0.76 -10.17 -29.57
C LEU A 172 -0.57 -11.27 -30.63
N PHE A 173 -1.63 -11.66 -31.32
CA PHE A 173 -1.61 -12.69 -32.37
C PHE A 173 -1.89 -12.14 -33.78
N LYS A 174 -1.71 -10.82 -33.99
CA LYS A 174 -1.73 -10.17 -35.30
C LYS A 174 -0.34 -9.76 -35.76
#